data_AF-A0A537E5F7-F1
#
_entry.id   AF-A0A537E5F7-F1
#
_cell.length_a   1.000
_cell.length_b   1.000
_cell.length_c   1.000
_cell.angle_alpha   90.00
_cell.angle_beta   90.00
_cell.angle_gamma   90.00
#
_symmetry.space_group_name_H-M   'P 1'
#
loop_
_entity.id
_entity.type
_entity.pdbx_description
1 polymer ?
#
loop_
_entity_poly.entity_id
_entity_poly.type
_entity_poly.pdbx_seq_one_letter_code
_entity_poly.pdbx_strand_id
1 'polypeptide(L)'
;FVLIYKASGVFNFAQGSMVFFAALTFVSLTERGWNFWLALAATLAVMVLLGVATERVVLRPLVNQAPITLFMATIGLAFVLEGLSQLLWGSQPHGLELGIPDVPMEWLSRKWNVNISQFDLFAAFVAGALVAVLALLFQKTRIGRALRAVA
;
A
#
# COMPACT_ATOMS: atom_id res chain seq x y z
N PHE A 1 -8.41 5.09 -2.11
CA PHE A 1 -9.83 5.16 -1.73
C PHE A 1 -10.76 5.68 -2.84
N VAL A 2 -10.71 6.96 -3.26
CA VAL A 2 -11.64 7.51 -4.29
C VAL A 2 -11.57 6.77 -5.63
N LEU A 3 -10.38 6.33 -6.04
CA LEU A 3 -10.16 5.69 -7.35
C LEU A 3 -10.73 4.26 -7.43
N ILE A 4 -10.58 3.48 -6.38
CA ILE A 4 -11.17 2.13 -6.30
C ILE A 4 -12.69 2.27 -6.23
N TYR A 5 -13.20 3.13 -5.34
CA TYR A 5 -14.63 3.37 -5.17
C TYR A 5 -15.30 3.83 -6.48
N LYS A 6 -14.69 4.74 -7.23
CA LYS A 6 -15.23 5.19 -8.53
C LYS A 6 -15.22 4.12 -9.62
N ALA A 7 -14.33 3.14 -9.54
CA ALA A 7 -14.24 2.06 -10.53
C ALA A 7 -15.06 0.81 -10.13
N SER A 8 -15.21 0.53 -8.83
CA SER A 8 -15.89 -0.66 -8.31
C SER A 8 -17.26 -0.39 -7.70
N GLY A 9 -17.61 0.89 -7.46
CA GLY A 9 -18.80 1.29 -6.71
C GLY A 9 -18.74 0.98 -5.22
N VAL A 10 -17.63 0.42 -4.71
CA VAL A 10 -17.54 -0.06 -3.32
C VAL A 10 -16.18 0.20 -2.67
N PHE A 11 -16.24 0.52 -1.38
CA PHE A 11 -15.08 0.85 -0.56
C PHE A 11 -14.45 -0.45 -0.03
N ASN A 12 -13.22 -0.77 -0.45
CA ASN A 12 -12.47 -1.91 0.08
C ASN A 12 -11.72 -1.48 1.36
N PHE A 13 -12.17 -1.97 2.51
CA PHE A 13 -11.54 -1.66 3.81
C PHE A 13 -10.28 -2.48 4.11
N ALA A 14 -10.07 -3.62 3.43
CA ALA A 14 -8.86 -4.41 3.57
C ALA A 14 -7.62 -3.75 2.95
N GLN A 15 -7.77 -2.62 2.25
CA GLN A 15 -6.64 -2.00 1.54
C GLN A 15 -5.51 -1.59 2.49
N GLY A 16 -5.83 -1.17 3.73
CA GLY A 16 -4.84 -0.87 4.76
C GLY A 16 -4.03 -2.11 5.13
N SER A 17 -4.71 -3.19 5.49
CA SER A 17 -4.09 -4.47 5.86
C SER A 17 -3.30 -5.10 4.71
N MET A 18 -3.71 -4.90 3.45
CA MET A 18 -2.93 -5.28 2.27
C MET A 18 -1.62 -4.52 2.14
N VAL A 19 -1.62 -3.21 2.38
CA VAL A 19 -0.38 -2.40 2.38
C VAL A 19 0.53 -2.83 3.52
N PHE A 20 -0.04 -3.12 4.69
CA PHE A 20 0.70 -3.66 5.83
C PHE A 20 1.36 -5.02 5.50
N PHE A 21 0.62 -5.94 4.90
CA PHE A 21 1.15 -7.23 4.43
C PHE A 21 2.30 -7.05 3.42
N ALA A 22 2.16 -6.08 2.50
CA ALA A 22 3.22 -5.74 1.55
C ALA A 22 4.49 -5.24 2.26
N ALA A 23 4.32 -4.36 3.24
CA ALA A 23 5.43 -3.79 4.01
C ALA A 23 6.18 -4.88 4.78
N LEU A 24 5.47 -5.77 5.48
CA LEU A 24 6.09 -6.90 6.18
C LEU A 24 6.82 -7.86 5.24
N THR A 25 6.20 -8.16 4.09
CA THR A 25 6.85 -8.98 3.06
C THR A 25 8.16 -8.35 2.60
N PHE A 26 8.15 -7.04 2.34
CA PHE A 26 9.34 -6.32 1.90
C PHE A 26 10.43 -6.28 2.99
N VAL A 27 10.07 -5.87 4.21
CA VAL A 27 11.00 -5.79 5.36
C VAL A 27 11.63 -7.15 5.60
N SER A 28 10.84 -8.21 5.61
CA SER A 28 11.33 -9.58 5.84
C SER A 28 12.32 -10.05 4.78
N LEU A 29 12.14 -9.64 3.52
CA LEU A 29 13.12 -9.95 2.47
C LEU A 29 14.41 -9.15 2.66
N THR A 30 14.30 -7.86 3.03
CA THR A 30 15.48 -7.03 3.29
C THR A 30 16.26 -7.49 4.53
N GLU A 31 15.59 -7.93 5.60
CA GLU A 31 16.23 -8.53 6.79
C GLU A 31 16.95 -9.84 6.46
N ARG A 32 16.46 -10.59 5.47
CA ARG A 32 17.13 -11.79 4.94
C ARG A 32 18.30 -11.47 4.00
N GLY A 33 18.68 -10.20 3.86
CA GLY A 33 19.81 -9.75 3.06
C GLY A 33 19.53 -9.62 1.56
N TRP A 34 18.27 -9.63 1.14
CA TRP A 34 17.95 -9.37 -0.26
C TRP A 34 18.27 -7.91 -0.61
N ASN A 35 18.80 -7.67 -1.81
CA ASN A 35 18.97 -6.30 -2.27
C ASN A 35 17.59 -5.61 -2.41
N PHE A 36 17.58 -4.29 -2.30
CA PHE A 36 16.36 -3.48 -2.32
C PHE A 36 15.48 -3.77 -3.56
N TRP A 37 16.08 -3.86 -4.74
CA TRP A 37 15.35 -4.01 -6.01
C TRP A 37 14.71 -5.40 -6.15
N LEU A 38 15.39 -6.45 -5.71
CA LEU A 38 14.90 -7.82 -5.70
C LEU A 38 13.80 -7.99 -4.66
N ALA A 39 13.97 -7.42 -3.46
CA ALA A 39 12.93 -7.39 -2.44
C ALA A 39 11.68 -6.67 -2.97
N LEU A 40 11.84 -5.54 -3.66
CA LEU A 40 10.74 -4.78 -4.24
C LEU A 40 10.00 -5.59 -5.31
N ALA A 41 10.74 -6.21 -6.25
CA ALA A 41 10.15 -7.02 -7.32
C ALA A 41 9.39 -8.24 -6.76
N ALA A 42 9.96 -8.92 -5.77
CA ALA A 42 9.33 -10.06 -5.11
C ALA A 42 8.08 -9.65 -4.33
N THR A 43 8.13 -8.54 -3.57
CA THR A 43 6.94 -8.01 -2.88
C THR A 43 5.84 -7.63 -3.87
N LEU A 44 6.18 -6.99 -5.00
CA LEU A 44 5.20 -6.70 -6.04
C LEU A 44 4.54 -7.97 -6.60
N ALA A 45 5.33 -9.01 -6.87
CA ALA A 45 4.80 -10.29 -7.32
C ALA A 45 3.84 -10.92 -6.30
N VAL A 46 4.21 -10.93 -5.01
CA VAL A 46 3.34 -11.39 -3.92
C VAL A 46 2.06 -10.59 -3.85
N MET A 47 2.13 -9.27 -3.99
CA MET A 47 0.95 -8.40 -3.94
C MET A 47 0.02 -8.56 -5.15
N VAL A 48 0.57 -8.84 -6.34
CA VAL A 48 -0.24 -9.19 -7.50
C VAL A 48 -0.99 -10.50 -7.25
N LEU A 49 -0.31 -11.51 -6.72
CA LEU A 49 -0.96 -12.79 -6.36
C LEU A 49 -2.05 -12.60 -5.30
N LEU A 50 -1.77 -11.83 -4.25
CA LEU A 50 -2.73 -11.51 -3.19
C LEU A 50 -3.96 -10.75 -3.74
N GLY A 51 -3.71 -9.79 -4.63
CA GLY A 51 -4.76 -9.01 -5.29
C GLY A 51 -5.66 -9.88 -6.16
N VAL A 52 -5.08 -10.75 -7.00
CA VAL A 52 -5.83 -11.69 -7.85
C VAL A 52 -6.59 -12.72 -7.00
N ALA A 53 -5.98 -13.24 -5.94
CA ALA A 53 -6.63 -14.16 -5.02
C ALA A 53 -7.82 -13.50 -4.34
N THR A 54 -7.66 -12.28 -3.83
CA THR A 54 -8.74 -11.51 -3.21
C THR A 54 -9.87 -11.23 -4.20
N GLU A 55 -9.52 -10.78 -5.40
CA GLU A 55 -10.49 -10.49 -6.46
C GLU A 55 -11.30 -11.74 -6.80
N ARG A 56 -10.66 -12.89 -7.04
CA ARG A 56 -11.36 -14.12 -7.43
C ARG A 56 -12.12 -14.79 -6.31
N VAL A 57 -11.60 -14.80 -5.09
CA VAL A 57 -12.15 -15.60 -3.98
C VAL A 57 -13.12 -14.80 -3.13
N VAL A 58 -12.88 -13.49 -2.95
CA VAL A 58 -13.69 -12.66 -2.04
C VAL A 58 -14.60 -11.72 -2.81
N LEU A 59 -14.05 -10.96 -3.77
CA LEU A 59 -14.82 -9.88 -4.40
C LEU A 59 -15.74 -10.39 -5.52
N ARG A 60 -15.23 -11.25 -6.42
CA ARG A 60 -15.96 -11.73 -7.59
C ARG A 60 -17.25 -12.50 -7.24
N PRO A 61 -17.30 -13.36 -6.20
CA PRO A 61 -18.54 -14.04 -5.81
C PRO A 61 -19.60 -13.11 -5.22
N LEU A 62 -19.18 -11.94 -4.73
CA LEU A 62 -20.04 -10.94 -4.10
C LEU A 62 -20.49 -9.84 -5.08
N VAL A 63 -20.14 -9.97 -6.37
CA VAL A 63 -20.65 -9.10 -7.42
C VAL A 63 -22.18 -9.25 -7.49
N ASN A 64 -22.89 -8.12 -7.55
CA ASN A 64 -24.36 -8.00 -7.51
C ASN A 64 -25.01 -8.29 -6.14
N GLN A 65 -24.24 -8.45 -5.06
CA GLN A 65 -24.78 -8.49 -3.71
C GLN A 65 -25.01 -7.08 -3.15
N ALA A 66 -25.74 -7.00 -2.03
CA ALA A 66 -25.96 -5.73 -1.33
C ALA A 66 -24.60 -5.07 -0.98
N PRO A 67 -24.45 -3.73 -1.11
CA PRO A 67 -23.18 -3.05 -0.83
C PRO A 67 -22.62 -3.32 0.58
N ILE A 68 -23.51 -3.51 1.55
CA ILE A 68 -23.14 -3.85 2.94
C ILE A 68 -22.45 -5.22 3.05
N THR A 69 -22.81 -6.18 2.19
CA THR A 69 -22.19 -7.51 2.15
C THR A 69 -20.72 -7.40 1.74
N LEU A 70 -20.42 -6.61 0.72
CA LEU A 70 -19.04 -6.40 0.28
C LEU A 70 -18.24 -5.61 1.33
N PHE A 71 -18.87 -4.63 1.97
CA PHE A 71 -18.28 -3.89 3.09
C PHE A 71 -17.84 -4.85 4.21
N MET A 72 -18.75 -5.68 4.71
CA MET A 72 -18.47 -6.67 5.77
C MET A 72 -17.41 -7.68 5.34
N ALA A 73 -17.46 -8.14 4.09
CA ALA A 73 -16.46 -9.05 3.54
C ALA A 73 -15.06 -8.43 3.52
N THR A 74 -14.93 -7.15 3.17
CA THR A 74 -13.63 -6.47 3.17
C THR A 74 -13.09 -6.21 4.58
N ILE A 75 -13.94 -6.01 5.59
CA ILE A 75 -13.52 -5.98 6.99
C ILE A 75 -13.04 -7.36 7.44
N GLY A 76 -13.79 -8.42 7.12
CA GLY A 76 -13.38 -9.79 7.41
C GLY A 76 -12.04 -10.14 6.76
N LEU A 77 -11.84 -9.74 5.50
CA LEU A 77 -10.57 -9.90 4.82
C LEU A 77 -9.43 -9.12 5.49
N ALA A 78 -9.69 -7.90 5.97
CA ALA A 78 -8.70 -7.12 6.71
C ALA A 78 -8.18 -7.91 7.93
N PHE A 79 -9.09 -8.47 8.73
CA PHE A 79 -8.73 -9.29 9.89
C PHE A 79 -8.03 -10.59 9.52
N VAL A 80 -8.43 -11.24 8.43
CA VAL A 80 -7.73 -12.44 7.92
C VAL A 80 -6.30 -12.08 7.53
N LEU A 81 -6.09 -10.98 6.81
CA LEU A 81 -4.76 -10.53 6.40
C LEU A 81 -3.90 -10.12 7.60
N GLU A 82 -4.48 -9.45 8.60
CA GLU A 82 -3.80 -9.10 9.84
C GLU A 82 -3.40 -10.34 10.64
N GLY A 83 -4.31 -11.30 10.78
CA GLY A 83 -4.05 -12.57 11.46
C GLY A 83 -2.97 -13.39 10.71
N LEU A 84 -3.06 -13.50 9.39
CA LEU A 84 -2.03 -14.14 8.57
C LEU A 84 -0.68 -13.44 8.70
N SER A 85 -0.69 -12.10 8.76
CA SER A 85 0.53 -11.32 8.97
C SER A 85 1.19 -11.66 10.30
N GLN A 86 0.39 -11.70 11.37
CA GLN A 86 0.88 -12.05 12.70
C GLN A 86 1.35 -13.51 12.80
N LEU A 87 0.74 -14.43 12.06
CA LEU A 87 1.17 -15.83 12.03
C LEU A 87 2.50 -16.03 11.29
N LEU A 88 2.70 -15.30 10.19
CA LEU A 88 3.89 -15.46 9.34
C LEU A 88 5.10 -14.67 9.85
N TRP A 89 4.90 -13.46 10.37
CA TRP A 89 5.97 -12.57 10.81
C TRP A 89 6.00 -12.36 12.33
N GLY A 90 5.01 -12.82 13.07
CA GLY A 90 4.89 -12.54 14.50
C GLY A 90 4.29 -11.15 14.76
N SER A 91 4.15 -10.81 16.04
CA SER A 91 3.59 -9.54 16.52
C SER A 91 4.65 -8.47 16.85
N GLN A 92 5.93 -8.78 16.65
CA GLN A 92 7.01 -7.85 16.96
C GLN A 92 7.08 -6.73 15.90
N PRO A 93 7.35 -5.48 16.31
CA PRO A 93 7.60 -4.39 15.37
C PRO A 93 8.85 -4.72 14.55
N HIS A 94 8.72 -4.75 13.22
CA HIS A 94 9.87 -4.93 12.33
C HIS A 94 10.34 -3.54 11.88
N GLY A 95 11.62 -3.25 12.13
CA GLY A 95 12.25 -2.00 11.72
C GLY A 95 12.59 -2.05 10.23
N LEU A 96 12.18 -1.04 9.46
CA LEU A 96 12.52 -0.95 8.05
C LEU A 96 13.88 -0.24 7.89
N GLU A 97 14.98 -1.00 7.86
CA GLU A 97 16.32 -0.47 7.62
C GLU A 97 16.61 -0.36 6.12
N LEU A 98 16.28 0.80 5.52
CA LEU A 98 16.43 1.05 4.09
C LEU A 98 17.86 1.46 3.66
N GLY A 99 18.82 1.46 4.57
CA GLY A 99 20.17 2.00 4.31
C GLY A 99 20.21 3.51 4.07
N ILE A 100 19.08 4.20 4.27
CA ILE A 100 19.00 5.66 4.34
C ILE A 100 19.18 6.02 5.82
N PRO A 101 20.25 6.75 6.21
CA PRO A 101 20.44 7.09 7.60
C PRO A 101 19.27 7.97 8.07
N ASP A 102 18.52 7.47 9.06
CA ASP A 102 17.43 8.19 9.71
C ASP A 102 18.00 9.20 10.71
N VAL A 103 18.85 10.09 10.20
CA VAL A 103 19.50 11.15 10.98
C VAL A 103 18.82 12.48 10.67
N PRO A 104 18.44 13.26 11.71
CA PRO A 104 17.91 14.60 11.51
C PRO A 104 18.92 15.45 10.73
N MET A 105 18.45 16.30 9.81
CA MET A 105 19.33 17.29 9.19
C MET A 105 19.88 18.22 10.28
N GLU A 106 21.17 18.06 10.64
CA GLU A 106 21.81 18.79 11.75
C GLU A 106 21.65 20.31 11.66
N TRP A 107 21.59 20.85 10.43
CA TRP A 107 21.43 22.27 10.17
C TRP A 107 20.02 22.80 10.54
N LEU A 108 18.98 22.00 10.34
CA LEU A 108 17.59 22.39 10.63
C LEU A 108 17.26 22.22 12.12
N SER A 109 17.78 21.13 12.72
CA SER A 109 17.61 20.82 14.14
C SER A 109 18.27 21.87 15.03
N ARG A 110 19.50 22.33 14.73
CA ARG A 110 20.20 23.36 15.52
C ARG A 110 19.63 24.77 15.40
N LYS A 111 19.02 25.13 14.26
CA LYS A 111 18.60 26.51 13.97
C LYS A 111 17.12 26.78 14.28
N TRP A 112 16.27 25.75 14.20
CA TRP A 112 14.82 25.89 14.35
C TRP A 112 14.20 24.88 15.32
N ASN A 113 14.98 23.99 15.94
CA ASN A 113 14.50 22.90 16.80
C ASN A 113 13.47 21.98 16.11
N VAL A 114 13.60 21.84 14.79
CA VAL A 114 12.74 21.00 13.95
C VAL A 114 13.53 19.76 13.54
N ASN A 115 13.11 18.58 14.02
CA ASN A 115 13.67 17.29 13.64
C ASN A 115 12.92 16.76 12.41
N ILE A 116 13.41 17.12 11.22
CA ILE A 116 12.99 16.50 9.96
C ILE A 116 14.12 15.58 9.50
N SER A 117 13.82 14.29 9.36
CA SER A 117 14.75 13.30 8.82
C SER A 117 14.87 13.45 7.30
N GLN A 118 16.05 13.14 6.75
CA GLN A 118 16.24 13.04 5.30
C GLN A 118 15.31 11.96 4.70
N PHE A 119 15.02 10.92 5.47
CA PHE A 119 14.09 9.86 5.12
C PHE A 119 12.68 10.41 4.88
N ASP A 120 12.15 11.21 5.80
CA ASP A 120 10.80 11.79 5.70
C ASP A 120 10.66 12.69 4.48
N LEU A 121 11.70 13.49 4.19
CA LEU A 121 11.69 14.39 3.04
C LEU A 121 11.67 13.62 1.72
N PHE A 122 12.48 12.55 1.64
CA PHE A 122 12.52 11.67 0.48
C PHE A 122 11.20 10.91 0.32
N ALA A 123 10.67 10.34 1.41
CA ALA A 123 9.38 9.66 1.42
C ALA A 123 8.24 10.59 0.97
N ALA A 124 8.22 11.82 1.48
CA ALA A 124 7.25 12.84 1.07
C ALA A 124 7.38 13.20 -0.43
N PHE A 125 8.60 13.33 -0.94
CA PHE A 125 8.84 13.57 -2.35
C PHE A 125 8.34 12.40 -3.22
N VAL A 126 8.69 11.16 -2.87
CA VAL A 126 8.25 9.95 -3.60
C VAL A 126 6.72 9.82 -3.56
N ALA A 127 6.10 10.00 -2.39
CA ALA A 127 4.66 9.98 -2.24
C ALA A 127 3.98 11.07 -3.10
N GLY A 128 4.51 12.29 -3.05
CA GLY A 128 4.03 13.41 -3.88
C GLY A 128 4.16 13.14 -5.37
N ALA A 129 5.30 12.59 -5.80
CA ALA A 129 5.53 12.19 -7.20
C ALA A 129 4.55 11.10 -7.64
N LEU A 130 4.31 10.07 -6.83
CA LEU A 130 3.33 9.02 -7.12
C LEU A 130 1.90 9.59 -7.24
N VAL A 131 1.51 10.46 -6.32
CA VAL A 131 0.21 11.15 -6.37
C VAL A 131 0.10 12.00 -7.63
N ALA A 132 1.13 12.74 -8.00
CA ALA A 132 1.15 13.56 -9.21
C ALA A 132 1.06 12.70 -10.49
N VAL A 133 1.82 11.60 -10.57
CA VAL A 133 1.77 10.66 -11.69
C VAL A 133 0.38 10.05 -11.82
N LEU A 134 -0.21 9.57 -10.71
CA LEU A 134 -1.58 9.07 -10.72
C LEU A 134 -2.57 10.15 -11.15
N ALA A 135 -2.48 11.35 -10.60
CA ALA A 135 -3.36 12.46 -10.95
C ALA A 135 -3.28 12.80 -12.44
N LEU A 136 -2.08 12.87 -13.01
CA LEU A 136 -1.88 13.11 -14.44
C LEU A 136 -2.42 11.95 -15.28
N LEU A 137 -2.21 10.70 -14.85
CA LEU A 137 -2.74 9.52 -15.52
C LEU A 137 -4.26 9.60 -15.59
N PHE A 138 -4.94 9.85 -14.48
CA PHE A 138 -6.40 9.93 -14.44
C PHE A 138 -6.96 11.17 -15.14
N GLN A 139 -6.28 12.32 -15.03
CA GLN A 139 -6.80 13.58 -15.57
C GLN A 139 -6.54 13.75 -17.07
N LYS A 140 -5.36 13.34 -17.55
CA LYS A 140 -4.91 13.65 -18.93
C LYS A 140 -4.86 12.45 -19.88
N THR A 141 -4.81 11.21 -19.40
CA THR A 141 -4.74 10.05 -20.31
C THR A 141 -6.12 9.62 -20.83
N ARG A 142 -6.12 8.91 -21.96
CA ARG A 142 -7.35 8.32 -22.54
C ARG A 142 -8.00 7.31 -21.58
N ILE A 143 -7.19 6.55 -20.84
CA ILE A 143 -7.65 5.58 -19.83
C ILE A 143 -8.41 6.31 -18.72
N GLY A 144 -7.84 7.41 -18.19
CA GLY A 144 -8.46 8.21 -17.14
C GLY A 144 -9.73 8.96 -17.56
N ARG A 145 -9.86 9.28 -18.86
CA ARG A 145 -11.10 9.82 -19.44
C ARG A 145 -12.17 8.74 -19.60
N ALA A 146 -11.80 7.54 -20.05
CA ALA A 146 -12.73 6.42 -20.19
C ALA A 146 -13.33 5.98 -18.83
N LEU A 147 -12.50 5.88 -17.80
CA LEU A 147 -12.97 5.52 -16.44
C LEU A 147 -13.92 6.56 -15.84
N ARG A 148 -13.76 7.85 -16.17
CA ARG A 148 -14.67 8.91 -15.72
C ARG A 148 -15.95 9.04 -16.54
N ALA A 149 -16.02 8.42 -17.72
CA ALA A 149 -17.21 8.41 -18.55
C ALA A 149 -18.18 7.27 -18.19
N VAL A 150 -17.69 6.25 -17.48
CA VAL A 150 -18.47 5.08 -17.02
C VAL A 150 -18.96 5.25 -15.57
N ALA A 151 -18.29 6.10 -14.79
CA ALA A 151 -18.66 6.47 -13.41
C ALA A 151 -19.66 7.62 -13.38
#